data_AF-A0A1R3IVD3-F1
#
_entry.id   AF-A0A1R3IVD3-F1
#
_cell.length_a   1.000
_cell.length_b   1.000
_cell.length_c   1.000
_cell.angle_alpha   90.00
_cell.angle_beta   90.00
_cell.angle_gamma   90.00
#
_symmetry.space_group_name_H-M   'P 1'
#
loop_
_entity.id
_entity.type
_entity.pdbx_description
1 polymer ?
#
loop_
_entity_poly.entity_id
_entity_poly.type
_entity_poly.pdbx_seq_one_letter_code
_entity_poly.pdbx_strand_id
1 'polypeptide(L)'
;MAFRLEFILLVSLFCLGFAFVDSEDGATLLEIKKSFRDVDNVLYDWTDAPSSDYCVWRGVTCDNVTFNVVALDLSFNELYGDIPFSISKLKQLEFLDVRNNSLTGSIPENVGNCTSFQVLELNDNHLSGHIPPELGKLTELFDLNVANNNLEGPIPDNLSSCTNLNSLDISNNKISGSIPSSLGDLEHLLKLNVSYNNLAGDIPTSNNFSRFSPDSFIGNPGLCGYWLSSPCHASHPTERVVISKAAILGIALGALVILLMILIAACRPHTPAPFLDGSLDKPGANSSPFAYEHKNIGV
;
A
#
# COMPACT_ATOMS: atom_id res chain seq x y z
N MET A 1 71.29 7.00 -9.06
CA MET A 1 71.80 5.69 -9.52
C MET A 1 72.60 5.10 -8.37
N ALA A 2 72.55 3.85 -7.92
CA ALA A 2 71.75 2.66 -8.16
C ALA A 2 72.31 1.59 -7.18
N PHE A 3 71.43 0.79 -6.55
CA PHE A 3 71.61 -0.62 -6.13
C PHE A 3 72.87 -1.10 -5.37
N ARG A 4 72.67 -1.76 -4.21
CA ARG A 4 72.66 -3.24 -3.99
C ARG A 4 72.57 -3.53 -2.48
N LEU A 5 71.50 -4.14 -1.94
CA LEU A 5 71.01 -5.52 -2.03
C LEU A 5 71.72 -6.47 -1.04
N GLU A 6 70.88 -7.20 -0.28
CA GLU A 6 71.16 -8.40 0.54
C GLU A 6 71.43 -8.21 2.05
N PHE A 7 70.33 -8.12 2.81
CA PHE A 7 70.21 -8.82 4.09
C PHE A 7 68.95 -9.69 4.06
N ILE A 8 69.15 -10.91 3.55
CA ILE A 8 68.56 -12.19 3.94
C ILE A 8 67.10 -12.16 4.43
N LEU A 9 66.21 -12.60 3.53
CA LEU A 9 64.86 -13.09 3.81
C LEU A 9 64.88 -14.06 5.00
N LEU A 10 64.29 -13.65 6.12
CA LEU A 10 63.83 -14.55 7.17
C LEU A 10 62.33 -14.75 6.97
N VAL A 11 61.99 -16.00 6.70
CA VAL A 11 60.67 -16.57 6.49
C VAL A 11 59.63 -16.00 7.47
N SER A 12 58.79 -15.07 7.02
CA SER A 12 57.44 -14.93 7.52
C SER A 12 56.51 -15.55 6.49
N LEU A 13 56.31 -16.87 6.63
CA LEU A 13 55.11 -17.55 6.18
C LEU A 13 53.94 -17.02 7.04
N PHE A 14 53.65 -15.72 6.94
CA PHE A 14 52.40 -15.18 7.43
C PHE A 14 51.39 -15.64 6.40
N CYS A 15 50.55 -16.56 6.85
CA CYS A 15 49.49 -17.16 6.09
C CYS A 15 48.91 -16.14 5.10
N LEU A 16 48.67 -16.58 3.87
CA LEU A 16 47.50 -16.15 3.13
C LEU A 16 46.29 -16.48 4.01
N GLY A 17 46.10 -15.68 5.05
CA GLY A 17 44.80 -15.48 5.63
C GLY A 17 44.02 -14.91 4.46
N PHE A 18 43.25 -15.79 3.82
CA PHE A 18 41.90 -15.39 3.52
C PHE A 18 41.42 -14.70 4.80
N ALA A 19 41.45 -13.37 4.80
CA ALA A 19 40.57 -12.64 5.67
C ALA A 19 39.20 -13.13 5.18
N PHE A 20 38.68 -14.17 5.84
CA PHE A 20 37.27 -14.47 5.78
C PHE A 20 36.65 -13.13 6.13
N VAL A 21 36.04 -12.50 5.12
CA VAL A 21 35.10 -11.43 5.38
C VAL A 21 34.04 -12.11 6.21
N ASP A 22 34.14 -11.93 7.52
CA ASP A 22 33.19 -12.50 8.47
C ASP A 22 31.90 -11.73 8.18
N SER A 23 31.02 -12.32 7.37
CA SER A 23 29.74 -11.69 7.07
C SER A 23 28.99 -11.54 8.40
N GLU A 24 28.51 -10.32 8.68
CA GLU A 24 27.65 -10.05 9.84
C GLU A 24 26.31 -10.82 9.76
N ASP A 25 26.06 -11.53 8.65
CA ASP A 25 24.90 -12.39 8.45
C ASP A 25 24.77 -13.45 9.55
N GLY A 26 25.86 -14.09 9.98
CA GLY A 26 25.80 -15.09 11.06
C GLY A 26 25.25 -14.51 12.37
N ALA A 27 25.69 -13.31 12.75
CA ALA A 27 25.16 -12.60 13.92
C ALA A 27 23.69 -12.17 13.72
N THR A 28 23.34 -11.76 12.49
CA THR A 28 21.96 -11.41 12.12
C THR A 28 21.04 -12.63 12.21
N LEU A 29 21.47 -13.81 11.76
CA LEU A 29 20.72 -15.05 11.88
C LEU A 29 20.47 -15.42 13.35
N LEU A 30 21.45 -15.23 14.23
CA LEU A 30 21.24 -15.43 15.67
C LEU A 30 20.28 -14.40 16.29
N GLU A 31 20.23 -13.18 15.76
CA GLU A 31 19.20 -12.19 16.13
C GLU A 31 17.80 -12.60 15.65
N ILE A 32 17.70 -13.12 14.43
CA ILE A 32 16.45 -13.70 13.88
C ILE A 32 16.00 -14.89 14.73
N LYS A 33 16.90 -15.80 15.11
CA LYS A 33 16.55 -16.92 15.98
C LYS A 33 15.97 -16.45 17.32
N LYS A 34 16.48 -15.36 17.89
CA LYS A 34 15.98 -14.80 19.16
C LYS A 34 14.59 -14.18 19.07
N SER A 35 14.11 -13.81 17.89
CA SER A 35 12.76 -13.26 17.72
C SER A 35 11.68 -14.35 17.66
N PHE A 36 12.06 -15.57 17.29
CA PHE A 36 11.16 -16.70 17.25
C PHE A 36 11.08 -17.41 18.60
N ARG A 37 9.95 -18.09 18.83
CA ARG A 37 9.73 -19.00 19.96
C ARG A 37 9.62 -20.43 19.45
N ASP A 38 9.82 -21.38 20.36
CA ASP A 38 9.85 -22.83 20.09
C ASP A 38 10.95 -23.26 19.10
N VAL A 39 12.04 -22.48 19.08
CA VAL A 39 13.20 -22.69 18.20
C VAL A 39 14.09 -23.86 18.61
N ASP A 40 13.99 -24.33 19.86
CA ASP A 40 14.96 -25.29 20.44
C ASP A 40 14.96 -26.66 19.74
N ASN A 41 13.85 -27.06 19.11
CA ASN A 41 13.77 -28.30 18.34
C ASN A 41 14.04 -28.10 16.84
N VAL A 42 13.93 -26.86 16.36
CA VAL A 42 13.91 -26.53 14.93
C VAL A 42 15.26 -25.99 14.47
N LEU A 43 15.76 -25.00 15.21
CA LEU A 43 16.95 -24.21 14.93
C LEU A 43 18.07 -24.52 15.93
N TYR A 44 18.14 -25.76 16.44
CA TYR A 44 19.12 -26.16 17.47
C TYR A 44 20.57 -26.03 16.99
N ASP A 45 20.80 -26.13 15.68
CA ASP A 45 22.09 -26.06 15.00
C ASP A 45 22.56 -24.62 14.75
N TRP A 46 21.67 -23.63 14.87
CA TRP A 46 22.01 -22.22 14.83
C TRP A 46 22.70 -21.82 16.15
N THR A 47 24.03 -21.84 16.18
CA THR A 47 24.81 -21.64 17.41
C THR A 47 25.90 -20.58 17.24
N ASP A 48 26.29 -19.91 18.32
CA ASP A 48 27.42 -18.98 18.35
C ASP A 48 28.77 -19.68 18.61
N ALA A 49 28.85 -21.00 18.34
CA ALA A 49 30.06 -21.77 18.59
C ALA A 49 31.22 -21.27 17.68
N PRO A 50 32.47 -21.20 18.18
CA PRO A 50 33.60 -20.60 17.45
C PRO A 50 33.96 -21.26 16.11
N SER A 51 33.49 -22.49 15.87
CA SER A 51 33.73 -23.24 14.62
C SER A 51 32.44 -23.45 13.81
N SER A 52 31.35 -22.77 14.18
CA SER A 52 30.06 -22.93 13.52
C SER A 52 30.02 -22.08 12.24
N ASP A 53 30.04 -22.75 11.10
CA ASP A 53 29.75 -22.12 9.80
C ASP A 53 28.23 -21.99 9.65
N TYR A 54 27.72 -20.76 9.58
CA TYR A 54 26.27 -20.54 9.47
C TYR A 54 25.69 -21.01 8.12
N CYS A 55 26.54 -21.20 7.10
CA CYS A 55 26.10 -21.72 5.81
C CYS A 55 25.75 -23.22 5.84
N VAL A 56 26.09 -23.94 6.91
CA VAL A 56 25.65 -25.34 7.12
C VAL A 56 24.41 -25.47 7.99
N TRP A 57 23.89 -24.34 8.51
CA TRP A 57 22.68 -24.37 9.33
C TRP A 57 21.46 -24.75 8.51
N ARG A 58 20.56 -25.51 9.13
CA ARG A 58 19.29 -25.87 8.52
C ARG A 58 18.56 -24.62 8.06
N GLY A 59 18.08 -24.67 6.82
CA GLY A 59 17.32 -23.60 6.21
C GLY A 59 18.16 -22.44 5.68
N VAL A 60 19.48 -22.43 5.90
CA VAL A 60 20.36 -21.36 5.41
C VAL A 60 21.04 -21.81 4.12
N THR A 61 20.98 -20.98 3.09
CA THR A 61 21.79 -21.12 1.88
C THR A 61 22.62 -19.87 1.68
N CYS A 62 23.91 -20.06 1.43
CA CYS A 62 24.85 -18.99 1.14
C CYS A 62 25.29 -18.98 -0.33
N ASP A 63 25.65 -17.81 -0.82
CA ASP A 63 26.36 -17.67 -2.09
C ASP A 63 27.73 -18.35 -2.03
N ASN A 64 28.10 -19.05 -3.11
CA ASN A 64 29.31 -19.88 -3.13
C ASN A 64 30.62 -19.09 -3.33
N VAL A 65 30.53 -17.78 -3.63
CA VAL A 65 31.69 -16.89 -3.79
C VAL A 65 31.86 -15.99 -2.58
N THR A 66 30.78 -15.34 -2.17
CA THR A 66 30.77 -14.28 -1.18
C THR A 66 30.41 -14.77 0.22
N PHE A 67 29.86 -15.98 0.34
CA PHE A 67 29.36 -16.57 1.59
C PHE A 67 28.24 -15.77 2.29
N ASN A 68 27.64 -14.79 1.62
CA ASN A 68 26.47 -14.09 2.16
C ASN A 68 25.23 -14.98 2.08
N VAL A 69 24.29 -14.78 3.00
CA VAL A 69 23.03 -15.51 3.02
C VAL A 69 22.14 -15.03 1.87
N VAL A 70 21.77 -15.97 1.00
CA VAL A 70 20.92 -15.71 -0.19
C VAL A 70 19.54 -16.35 -0.08
N ALA A 71 19.38 -17.41 0.71
CA ALA A 71 18.07 -18.01 0.96
C ALA A 71 17.90 -18.44 2.42
N LEU A 72 16.70 -18.20 2.92
CA LEU A 72 16.21 -18.71 4.20
C LEU A 72 14.93 -19.52 3.99
N ASP A 73 14.99 -20.82 4.28
CA ASP A 73 13.85 -21.72 4.34
C ASP A 73 13.62 -22.16 5.79
N LEU A 74 12.62 -21.54 6.41
CA LEU A 74 12.13 -21.82 7.75
C LEU A 74 10.69 -22.35 7.71
N SER A 75 10.25 -22.89 6.58
CA SER A 75 8.88 -23.39 6.40
C SER A 75 8.59 -24.65 7.22
N PHE A 76 7.32 -24.88 7.55
CA PHE A 76 6.82 -26.10 8.23
C PHE A 76 7.50 -26.41 9.57
N ASN A 77 7.77 -25.40 10.38
CA ASN A 77 8.57 -25.54 11.59
C ASN A 77 7.82 -25.21 12.89
N GLU A 78 6.51 -24.98 12.84
CA GLU A 78 5.72 -24.58 14.01
C GLU A 78 6.32 -23.36 14.76
N LEU A 79 7.00 -22.46 14.04
CA LEU A 79 7.62 -21.27 14.64
C LEU A 79 6.56 -20.27 15.07
N TYR A 80 6.75 -19.68 16.25
CA TYR A 80 5.91 -18.59 16.77
C TYR A 80 6.73 -17.30 16.90
N GLY A 81 6.04 -16.18 17.06
CA GLY A 81 6.66 -14.86 17.16
C GLY A 81 6.38 -14.04 15.91
N ASP A 82 7.07 -12.93 15.77
CA ASP A 82 6.86 -12.00 14.66
C ASP A 82 8.00 -12.13 13.64
N ILE A 83 7.75 -11.71 12.39
CA ILE A 83 8.83 -11.55 11.41
C ILE A 83 9.74 -10.42 11.89
N PRO A 84 11.03 -10.67 12.18
CA PRO A 84 11.90 -9.66 12.76
C PRO A 84 12.36 -8.64 11.73
N PHE A 85 12.49 -7.36 12.14
CA PHE A 85 13.08 -6.31 11.30
C PHE A 85 14.54 -6.60 10.91
N SER A 86 15.25 -7.42 11.71
CA SER A 86 16.65 -7.79 11.47
C SER A 86 16.83 -8.56 10.15
N ILE A 87 15.78 -9.14 9.59
CA ILE A 87 15.82 -9.75 8.25
C ILE A 87 16.27 -8.76 7.17
N SER A 88 15.99 -7.46 7.38
CA SER A 88 16.41 -6.38 6.48
C SER A 88 17.92 -6.13 6.45
N LYS A 89 18.68 -6.74 7.37
CA LYS A 89 20.14 -6.64 7.42
C LYS A 89 20.82 -7.62 6.44
N LEU A 90 20.16 -8.70 6.06
CA LEU A 90 20.64 -9.68 5.08
C LEU A 90 20.48 -9.12 3.66
N LYS A 91 21.46 -8.32 3.21
CA LYS A 91 21.34 -7.50 1.98
C LYS A 91 21.28 -8.30 0.68
N GLN A 92 21.76 -9.52 0.69
CA GLN A 92 21.77 -10.41 -0.48
C GLN A 92 20.68 -11.48 -0.40
N LEU A 93 19.74 -11.36 0.54
CA LEU A 93 18.65 -12.32 0.66
C LEU A 93 17.71 -12.21 -0.55
N GLU A 94 17.64 -13.30 -1.32
CA GLU A 94 16.84 -13.43 -2.53
C GLU A 94 15.56 -14.22 -2.28
N PHE A 95 15.61 -15.17 -1.34
CA PHE A 95 14.51 -16.10 -1.06
C PHE A 95 14.23 -16.15 0.45
N LEU A 96 12.97 -15.97 0.82
CA LEU A 96 12.47 -16.20 2.17
C LEU A 96 11.21 -17.04 2.12
N ASP A 97 11.27 -18.22 2.75
CA ASP A 97 10.12 -19.08 2.97
C ASP A 97 9.93 -19.31 4.47
N VAL A 98 8.84 -18.79 5.00
CA VAL A 98 8.39 -19.01 6.39
C VAL A 98 6.97 -19.58 6.42
N ARG A 99 6.52 -20.18 5.33
CA ARG A 99 5.14 -20.66 5.21
C ARG A 99 4.84 -21.79 6.19
N ASN A 100 3.57 -21.93 6.52
CA ASN A 100 3.06 -22.99 7.39
C ASN A 100 3.77 -23.00 8.75
N ASN A 101 3.71 -21.85 9.42
CA ASN A 101 4.17 -21.65 10.79
C ASN A 101 3.04 -21.00 11.61
N SER A 102 3.33 -20.58 12.83
CA SER A 102 2.41 -19.85 13.70
C SER A 102 2.86 -18.41 13.94
N LEU A 103 3.43 -17.77 12.90
CA LEU A 103 3.91 -16.40 12.99
C LEU A 103 2.76 -15.41 13.14
N THR A 104 2.98 -14.38 13.95
CA THR A 104 2.04 -13.30 14.29
C THR A 104 2.62 -11.94 13.92
N GLY A 105 1.97 -10.86 14.38
CA GLY A 105 2.44 -9.50 14.13
C GLY A 105 2.17 -9.06 12.69
N SER A 106 2.84 -8.01 12.25
CA SER A 106 2.73 -7.46 10.90
C SER A 106 3.94 -7.79 10.04
N ILE A 107 3.79 -7.74 8.71
CA ILE A 107 4.91 -7.76 7.79
C ILE A 107 5.72 -6.45 8.01
N PRO A 108 7.01 -6.50 8.37
CA PRO A 108 7.78 -5.29 8.65
C PRO A 108 8.03 -4.45 7.39
N GLU A 109 7.86 -3.13 7.47
CA GLU A 109 8.16 -2.20 6.36
C GLU A 109 9.61 -2.31 5.86
N ASN A 110 10.54 -2.67 6.76
CA ASN A 110 11.96 -2.79 6.44
C ASN A 110 12.28 -3.95 5.49
N VAL A 111 11.35 -4.91 5.30
CA VAL A 111 11.48 -5.95 4.26
C VAL A 111 11.65 -5.32 2.88
N GLY A 112 11.03 -4.15 2.64
CA GLY A 112 11.22 -3.38 1.40
C GLY A 112 12.64 -2.84 1.16
N ASN A 113 13.56 -2.97 2.13
CA ASN A 113 14.97 -2.59 1.96
C ASN A 113 15.86 -3.74 1.45
N CYS A 114 15.32 -4.96 1.32
CA CYS A 114 16.02 -6.11 0.77
C CYS A 114 15.81 -6.17 -0.75
N THR A 115 16.42 -5.24 -1.48
CA THR A 115 16.18 -5.04 -2.93
C THR A 115 16.54 -6.23 -3.81
N SER A 116 17.27 -7.22 -3.28
CA SER A 116 17.63 -8.47 -3.97
C SER A 116 16.54 -9.54 -3.90
N PHE A 117 15.46 -9.32 -3.13
CA PHE A 117 14.40 -10.30 -2.95
C PHE A 117 13.68 -10.62 -4.26
N GLN A 118 13.58 -11.93 -4.53
CA GLN A 118 12.88 -12.50 -5.66
C GLN A 118 11.65 -13.30 -5.21
N VAL A 119 11.69 -13.96 -4.06
CA VAL A 119 10.59 -14.82 -3.58
C VAL A 119 10.32 -14.59 -2.10
N LEU A 120 9.06 -14.26 -1.79
CA LEU A 120 8.54 -14.11 -0.42
C LEU A 120 7.34 -15.04 -0.21
N GLU A 121 7.54 -16.13 0.52
CA GLU A 121 6.49 -17.08 0.92
C GLU A 121 6.18 -16.90 2.41
N LEU A 122 5.12 -16.14 2.71
CA LEU A 122 4.66 -15.82 4.07
C LEU A 122 3.29 -16.45 4.39
N ASN A 123 2.77 -17.28 3.49
CA ASN A 123 1.43 -17.87 3.58
C ASN A 123 1.27 -18.87 4.73
N ASP A 124 0.02 -19.18 5.05
CA ASP A 124 -0.34 -20.16 6.09
C ASP A 124 0.28 -19.82 7.46
N ASN A 125 -0.01 -18.61 7.93
CA ASN A 125 0.44 -18.07 9.21
C ASN A 125 -0.72 -17.29 9.87
N HIS A 126 -0.43 -16.55 10.95
CA HIS A 126 -1.38 -15.69 11.64
C HIS A 126 -0.99 -14.20 11.52
N LEU A 127 -0.30 -13.80 10.46
CA LEU A 127 0.13 -12.42 10.22
C LEU A 127 -1.08 -11.49 10.11
N SER A 128 -0.94 -10.26 10.57
CA SER A 128 -2.00 -9.27 10.72
C SER A 128 -1.53 -7.87 10.31
N GLY A 129 -2.41 -6.88 10.36
CA GLY A 129 -2.11 -5.54 9.86
C GLY A 129 -2.10 -5.50 8.33
N HIS A 130 -1.34 -4.57 7.76
CA HIS A 130 -1.41 -4.24 6.33
C HIS A 130 -0.31 -4.90 5.53
N ILE A 131 -0.54 -5.07 4.23
CA ILE A 131 0.56 -5.30 3.27
C ILE A 131 1.34 -3.97 3.16
N PRO A 132 2.66 -3.93 3.48
CA PRO A 132 3.41 -2.69 3.47
C PRO A 132 3.60 -2.15 2.05
N PRO A 133 3.33 -0.86 1.77
CA PRO A 133 3.62 -0.26 0.46
C PRO A 133 5.11 -0.30 0.11
N GLU A 134 6.00 -0.42 1.10
CA GLU A 134 7.44 -0.57 0.92
C GLU A 134 7.83 -1.82 0.12
N LEU A 135 6.97 -2.85 0.08
CA LEU A 135 7.22 -4.03 -0.78
C LEU A 135 7.29 -3.64 -2.26
N GLY A 136 6.69 -2.53 -2.68
CA GLY A 136 6.83 -1.98 -4.03
C GLY A 136 8.25 -1.56 -4.42
N LYS A 137 9.18 -1.47 -3.45
CA LYS A 137 10.62 -1.21 -3.71
C LYS A 137 11.37 -2.45 -4.19
N LEU A 138 10.79 -3.63 -4.06
CA LEU A 138 11.42 -4.91 -4.41
C LEU A 138 11.27 -5.15 -5.93
N THR A 139 12.09 -4.50 -6.74
CA THR A 139 11.97 -4.54 -8.21
C THR A 139 12.33 -5.90 -8.81
N GLU A 140 13.14 -6.70 -8.10
CA GLU A 140 13.49 -8.08 -8.48
C GLU A 140 12.44 -9.12 -8.03
N LEU A 141 11.40 -8.68 -7.29
CA LEU A 141 10.38 -9.58 -6.74
C LEU A 141 9.62 -10.26 -7.88
N PHE A 142 9.65 -11.59 -7.84
CA PHE A 142 9.07 -12.49 -8.83
C PHE A 142 7.83 -13.20 -8.29
N ASP A 143 7.87 -13.66 -7.04
CA ASP A 143 6.73 -14.32 -6.38
C ASP A 143 6.47 -13.70 -5.00
N LEU A 144 5.22 -13.32 -4.76
CA LEU A 144 4.75 -12.83 -3.47
C LEU A 144 3.50 -13.60 -3.05
N ASN A 145 3.65 -14.40 -2.00
CA ASN A 145 2.57 -15.19 -1.44
C ASN A 145 2.37 -14.84 0.05
N VAL A 146 1.24 -14.22 0.35
CA VAL A 146 0.83 -13.87 1.73
C VAL A 146 -0.55 -14.45 2.06
N ALA A 147 -0.98 -15.47 1.31
CA ALA A 147 -2.27 -16.11 1.44
C ALA A 147 -2.49 -16.76 2.81
N ASN A 148 -3.75 -17.00 3.19
CA ASN A 148 -4.12 -17.69 4.44
C ASN A 148 -3.50 -17.03 5.69
N ASN A 149 -3.79 -15.74 5.88
CA ASN A 149 -3.36 -14.95 7.02
C ASN A 149 -4.54 -14.09 7.55
N ASN A 150 -4.26 -13.17 8.47
CA ASN A 150 -5.22 -12.19 9.00
C ASN A 150 -4.94 -10.75 8.50
N LEU A 151 -4.33 -10.58 7.33
CA LEU A 151 -3.99 -9.27 6.78
C LEU A 151 -5.24 -8.48 6.41
N GLU A 152 -5.20 -7.16 6.60
CA GLU A 152 -6.32 -6.24 6.40
C GLU A 152 -5.88 -4.97 5.66
N GLY A 153 -6.84 -4.05 5.46
CA GLY A 153 -6.62 -2.82 4.70
C GLY A 153 -6.56 -3.03 3.19
N PRO A 154 -6.18 -2.01 2.40
CA PRO A 154 -6.17 -2.08 0.95
C PRO A 154 -4.96 -2.79 0.38
N ILE A 155 -5.09 -3.26 -0.87
CA ILE A 155 -3.93 -3.67 -1.67
C ILE A 155 -3.13 -2.40 -2.01
N PRO A 156 -1.84 -2.31 -1.66
CA PRO A 156 -1.03 -1.13 -1.97
C PRO A 156 -0.79 -0.98 -3.47
N ASP A 157 -1.14 0.18 -4.03
CA ASP A 157 -0.86 0.52 -5.44
C ASP A 157 0.64 0.40 -5.77
N ASN A 158 1.52 0.63 -4.79
CA ASN A 158 2.97 0.51 -4.91
C ASN A 158 3.44 -0.87 -5.42
N LEU A 159 2.67 -1.94 -5.23
CA LEU A 159 3.02 -3.28 -5.75
C LEU A 159 3.13 -3.30 -7.27
N SER A 160 2.49 -2.37 -7.99
CA SER A 160 2.68 -2.23 -9.44
C SER A 160 4.09 -1.75 -9.84
N SER A 161 4.95 -1.41 -8.88
CA SER A 161 6.36 -1.06 -9.13
C SER A 161 7.27 -2.28 -9.18
N CYS A 162 6.80 -3.44 -8.71
CA CYS A 162 7.50 -4.73 -8.84
C CYS A 162 7.34 -5.26 -10.28
N THR A 163 8.05 -4.66 -11.24
CA THR A 163 7.84 -4.94 -12.67
C THR A 163 8.15 -6.38 -13.08
N ASN A 164 8.96 -7.10 -12.32
CA ASN A 164 9.27 -8.52 -12.53
C ASN A 164 8.25 -9.49 -11.90
N LEU A 165 7.25 -8.98 -11.18
CA LEU A 165 6.31 -9.80 -10.43
C LEU A 165 5.51 -10.70 -11.38
N ASN A 166 5.62 -12.01 -11.15
CA ASN A 166 4.97 -13.04 -11.95
C ASN A 166 3.76 -13.64 -11.26
N SER A 167 3.82 -13.73 -9.93
CA SER A 167 2.79 -14.36 -9.10
C SER A 167 2.53 -13.49 -7.87
N LEU A 168 1.25 -13.19 -7.65
CA LEU A 168 0.74 -12.50 -6.48
C LEU A 168 -0.45 -13.27 -5.90
N ASP A 169 -0.26 -13.89 -4.75
CA ASP A 169 -1.34 -14.53 -3.99
C ASP A 169 -1.53 -13.83 -2.63
N ILE A 170 -2.69 -13.19 -2.49
CA ILE A 170 -3.13 -12.52 -1.26
C ILE A 170 -4.44 -13.13 -0.74
N SER A 171 -4.83 -14.30 -1.25
CA SER A 171 -6.13 -14.91 -0.98
C SER A 171 -6.31 -15.30 0.48
N ASN A 172 -7.56 -15.48 0.91
CA ASN A 172 -7.90 -15.92 2.27
C ASN A 172 -7.30 -15.01 3.35
N ASN A 173 -7.63 -13.73 3.25
CA ASN A 173 -7.26 -12.69 4.21
C ASN A 173 -8.51 -11.81 4.51
N LYS A 174 -8.31 -10.64 5.11
CA LYS A 174 -9.34 -9.62 5.40
C LYS A 174 -9.11 -8.34 4.58
N ILE A 175 -8.40 -8.43 3.46
CA ILE A 175 -8.07 -7.30 2.58
C ILE A 175 -9.35 -6.65 2.07
N SER A 176 -9.39 -5.32 2.06
CA SER A 176 -10.57 -4.50 1.75
C SER A 176 -10.25 -3.43 0.72
N GLY A 177 -11.23 -2.59 0.35
CA GLY A 177 -11.04 -1.57 -0.69
C GLY A 177 -11.14 -2.15 -2.10
N SER A 178 -10.71 -1.37 -3.09
CA SER A 178 -10.76 -1.75 -4.51
C SER A 178 -9.48 -2.46 -4.96
N ILE A 179 -9.59 -3.22 -6.05
CA ILE A 179 -8.42 -3.78 -6.74
C ILE A 179 -7.73 -2.65 -7.53
N PRO A 180 -6.45 -2.34 -7.27
CA PRO A 180 -5.71 -1.33 -8.02
C PRO A 180 -5.62 -1.70 -9.50
N SER A 181 -6.06 -0.80 -10.38
CA SER A 181 -5.95 -1.03 -11.83
C SER A 181 -4.51 -1.11 -12.32
N SER A 182 -3.56 -0.54 -11.57
CA SER A 182 -2.13 -0.57 -11.87
C SER A 182 -1.52 -1.98 -11.81
N LEU A 183 -2.13 -2.94 -11.10
CA LEU A 183 -1.70 -4.34 -11.17
C LEU A 183 -1.86 -4.96 -12.56
N GLY A 184 -2.76 -4.39 -13.38
CA GLY A 184 -2.93 -4.78 -14.77
C GLY A 184 -1.76 -4.35 -15.67
N ASP A 185 -1.02 -3.33 -15.25
CA ASP A 185 0.13 -2.78 -16.00
C ASP A 185 1.38 -3.68 -15.88
N LEU A 186 1.38 -4.62 -14.93
CA LEU A 186 2.46 -5.58 -14.73
C LEU A 186 2.45 -6.64 -15.85
N GLU A 187 3.19 -6.41 -16.93
CA GLU A 187 3.19 -7.29 -18.12
C GLU A 187 3.53 -8.75 -17.78
N HIS A 188 4.42 -8.96 -16.81
CA HIS A 188 4.89 -10.28 -16.38
C HIS A 188 3.97 -11.01 -15.38
N LEU A 189 2.95 -10.35 -14.83
CA LEU A 189 2.05 -10.95 -13.84
C LEU A 189 1.13 -11.98 -14.50
N LEU A 190 1.42 -13.27 -14.29
CA LEU A 190 0.68 -14.39 -14.86
C LEU A 190 -0.35 -14.96 -13.88
N LYS A 191 -0.06 -14.89 -12.58
CA LYS A 191 -0.93 -15.40 -11.53
C LYS A 191 -1.30 -14.27 -10.58
N LEU A 192 -2.59 -13.99 -10.49
CA LEU A 192 -3.17 -13.10 -9.49
C LEU A 192 -4.21 -13.91 -8.74
N ASN A 193 -4.18 -13.91 -7.42
CA ASN A 193 -5.22 -14.52 -6.60
C ASN A 193 -5.55 -13.57 -5.44
N VAL A 194 -6.73 -12.96 -5.52
CA VAL A 194 -7.27 -12.04 -4.50
C VAL A 194 -8.55 -12.61 -3.86
N SER A 195 -8.80 -13.90 -4.07
CA SER A 195 -10.04 -14.57 -3.65
C SER A 195 -10.18 -14.62 -2.13
N TYR A 196 -11.40 -14.79 -1.64
CA TYR A 196 -11.72 -14.94 -0.21
C TYR A 196 -11.15 -13.79 0.64
N ASN A 197 -11.58 -12.57 0.33
CA ASN A 197 -11.23 -11.33 1.02
C ASN A 197 -12.49 -10.45 1.18
N ASN A 198 -12.32 -9.21 1.63
CA ASN A 198 -13.37 -8.20 1.79
C ASN A 198 -13.30 -7.10 0.70
N LEU A 199 -12.79 -7.43 -0.49
CA LEU A 199 -12.65 -6.46 -1.58
C LEU A 199 -14.02 -5.98 -2.08
N ALA A 200 -14.06 -4.74 -2.55
CA ALA A 200 -15.26 -4.10 -3.04
C ALA A 200 -15.04 -3.22 -4.27
N GLY A 201 -16.13 -2.95 -5.00
CA GLY A 201 -16.10 -2.15 -6.23
C GLY A 201 -15.92 -3.00 -7.49
N ASP A 202 -15.67 -2.33 -8.61
CA ASP A 202 -15.54 -2.99 -9.90
C ASP A 202 -14.19 -3.71 -10.05
N ILE A 203 -14.20 -4.93 -10.61
CA ILE A 203 -12.98 -5.55 -11.15
C ILE A 203 -12.52 -4.67 -12.32
N PRO A 204 -11.29 -4.15 -12.30
CA PRO A 204 -10.78 -3.34 -13.40
C PRO A 204 -10.91 -4.06 -14.74
N THR A 205 -11.54 -3.41 -15.72
CA THR A 205 -11.67 -3.95 -17.08
C THR A 205 -10.59 -3.45 -18.03
N SER A 206 -9.86 -2.41 -17.64
CA SER A 206 -8.69 -1.90 -18.34
C SER A 206 -7.46 -2.79 -18.09
N ASN A 207 -6.40 -2.57 -18.88
CA ASN A 207 -5.05 -3.07 -18.60
C ASN A 207 -4.97 -4.60 -18.41
N ASN A 208 -5.56 -5.35 -19.33
CA ASN A 208 -5.38 -6.80 -19.48
C ASN A 208 -5.84 -7.69 -18.29
N PHE A 209 -6.68 -7.19 -17.39
CA PHE A 209 -7.26 -7.98 -16.29
C PHE A 209 -8.10 -9.17 -16.77
N SER A 210 -8.57 -9.16 -18.01
CA SER A 210 -9.27 -10.29 -18.63
C SER A 210 -8.42 -11.55 -18.78
N ARG A 211 -7.09 -11.48 -18.58
CA ARG A 211 -6.20 -12.65 -18.60
C ARG A 211 -6.29 -13.50 -17.34
N PHE A 212 -6.77 -12.95 -16.22
CA PHE A 212 -6.83 -13.66 -14.95
C PHE A 212 -8.10 -14.51 -14.86
N SER A 213 -8.00 -15.69 -14.24
CA SER A 213 -9.14 -16.58 -14.06
C SER A 213 -10.21 -15.90 -13.20
N PRO A 214 -11.52 -16.11 -13.46
CA PRO A 214 -12.58 -15.69 -12.55
C PRO A 214 -12.38 -16.19 -11.11
N ASP A 215 -11.76 -17.37 -10.94
CA ASP A 215 -11.44 -17.95 -9.63
C ASP A 215 -10.54 -17.05 -8.78
N SER A 216 -9.73 -16.20 -9.41
CA SER A 216 -8.88 -15.22 -8.73
C SER A 216 -9.66 -14.20 -7.91
N PHE A 217 -10.97 -14.04 -8.15
CA PHE A 217 -11.78 -12.95 -7.59
C PHE A 217 -12.94 -13.44 -6.70
N ILE A 218 -13.18 -14.75 -6.63
CA ILE A 218 -14.31 -15.32 -5.88
C ILE A 218 -14.18 -15.07 -4.38
N GLY A 219 -15.28 -15.20 -3.63
CA GLY A 219 -15.25 -15.04 -2.18
C GLY A 219 -15.05 -13.60 -1.69
N ASN A 220 -15.21 -12.60 -2.57
CA ASN A 220 -15.24 -11.17 -2.21
C ASN A 220 -16.68 -10.63 -2.34
N PRO A 221 -17.42 -10.44 -1.23
CA PRO A 221 -18.85 -10.12 -1.29
C PRO A 221 -19.17 -8.75 -1.90
N GLY A 222 -18.28 -7.77 -1.74
CA GLY A 222 -18.46 -6.40 -2.24
C GLY A 222 -17.94 -6.21 -3.66
N LEU A 223 -17.22 -7.19 -4.20
CA LEU A 223 -16.58 -7.10 -5.50
C LEU A 223 -17.61 -7.43 -6.57
N CYS A 224 -17.63 -6.63 -7.61
CA CYS A 224 -18.56 -6.79 -8.71
C CYS A 224 -17.79 -6.74 -10.03
N GLY A 225 -18.29 -7.42 -11.05
CA GLY A 225 -17.64 -7.46 -12.36
C GLY A 225 -18.37 -8.44 -13.25
N TYR A 226 -18.19 -8.31 -14.56
CA TYR A 226 -18.96 -9.07 -15.56
C TYR A 226 -18.85 -10.61 -15.42
N TRP A 227 -17.78 -11.12 -14.80
CA TRP A 227 -17.57 -12.55 -14.57
C TRP A 227 -18.35 -13.12 -13.39
N LEU A 228 -18.50 -12.33 -12.32
CA LEU A 228 -19.37 -12.70 -11.24
C LEU A 228 -20.77 -12.31 -11.69
N SER A 229 -21.74 -13.21 -11.64
CA SER A 229 -23.16 -12.87 -11.88
C SER A 229 -23.75 -11.97 -10.77
N SER A 230 -22.93 -11.07 -10.22
CA SER A 230 -23.21 -10.08 -9.19
C SER A 230 -23.39 -8.73 -9.89
N PRO A 231 -24.60 -8.15 -9.89
CA PRO A 231 -24.86 -6.89 -10.57
C PRO A 231 -24.08 -5.75 -9.88
N CYS A 232 -23.05 -5.23 -10.55
CA CYS A 232 -22.54 -3.89 -10.27
C CYS A 232 -23.69 -2.90 -10.48
N HIS A 233 -23.89 -2.00 -9.52
CA HIS A 233 -24.97 -1.03 -9.59
C HIS A 233 -26.37 -1.66 -9.69
N ALA A 234 -26.69 -2.65 -8.85
CA ALA A 234 -28.08 -2.72 -8.38
C ALA A 234 -28.35 -1.36 -7.74
N SER A 235 -29.04 -0.47 -8.47
CA SER A 235 -29.44 0.84 -7.97
C SER A 235 -29.93 0.64 -6.55
N HIS A 236 -29.26 1.24 -5.57
CA HIS A 236 -29.89 1.40 -4.27
C HIS A 236 -31.28 1.95 -4.60
N PRO A 237 -32.38 1.30 -4.16
CA PRO A 237 -33.66 1.98 -4.21
C PRO A 237 -33.37 3.28 -3.48
N THR A 238 -33.51 4.39 -4.19
CA THR A 238 -33.46 5.71 -3.57
C THR A 238 -34.28 5.55 -2.30
N GLU A 239 -33.63 5.65 -1.14
CA GLU A 239 -34.38 5.75 0.10
C GLU A 239 -35.28 6.95 -0.15
N ARG A 240 -36.56 6.69 -0.44
CA ARG A 240 -37.54 7.74 -0.46
C ARG A 240 -37.44 8.29 0.95
N VAL A 241 -36.88 9.48 1.07
CA VAL A 241 -36.97 10.24 2.31
C VAL A 241 -38.46 10.35 2.59
N VAL A 242 -38.96 9.50 3.49
CA VAL A 242 -40.37 9.49 3.86
C VAL A 242 -40.53 10.69 4.78
N ILE A 243 -40.82 11.85 4.18
CA ILE A 243 -41.07 13.07 4.95
C ILE A 243 -42.22 12.75 5.91
N SER A 244 -41.96 12.82 7.22
CA SER A 244 -42.96 12.47 8.22
C SER A 244 -44.21 13.34 8.08
N LYS A 245 -45.38 12.81 8.44
CA LYS A 245 -46.63 13.60 8.41
C LYS A 245 -46.50 14.90 9.22
N ALA A 246 -45.70 14.89 10.29
CA ALA A 246 -45.39 16.06 11.10
C ALA A 246 -44.54 17.10 10.34
N ALA A 247 -43.56 16.66 9.56
CA ALA A 247 -42.74 17.56 8.73
C ALA A 247 -43.56 18.21 7.61
N ILE A 248 -44.50 17.48 7.00
CA ILE A 248 -45.42 18.05 6.00
C ILE A 248 -46.33 19.11 6.65
N LEU A 249 -46.88 18.82 7.84
CA LEU A 249 -47.68 19.79 8.58
C LEU A 249 -46.89 21.06 8.93
N GLY A 250 -45.63 20.89 9.35
CA GLY A 250 -44.74 21.99 9.70
C GLY A 250 -44.43 22.90 8.50
N ILE A 251 -44.14 22.31 7.33
CA ILE A 251 -43.90 23.07 6.09
C ILE A 251 -45.18 23.83 5.69
N ALA A 252 -46.35 23.19 5.76
CA ALA A 252 -47.62 23.83 5.42
C ALA A 252 -47.97 25.00 6.35
N LEU A 253 -47.78 24.82 7.66
CA LEU A 253 -47.99 25.88 8.66
C LEU A 253 -47.01 27.04 8.46
N GLY A 254 -45.73 26.75 8.19
CA GLY A 254 -44.72 27.76 7.89
C GLY A 254 -45.08 28.58 6.67
N ALA A 255 -45.49 27.93 5.58
CA ALA A 255 -45.93 28.60 4.36
C ALA A 255 -47.16 29.50 4.59
N LEU A 256 -48.13 29.04 5.40
CA LEU A 256 -49.32 29.83 5.75
C LEU A 256 -48.96 31.09 6.55
N VAL A 257 -48.04 30.99 7.51
CA VAL A 257 -47.56 32.14 8.29
C VAL A 257 -46.88 33.16 7.39
N ILE A 258 -46.01 32.70 6.47
CA ILE A 258 -45.34 33.58 5.52
C ILE A 258 -46.36 34.29 4.62
N LEU A 259 -47.36 33.59 4.11
CA LEU A 259 -48.44 34.18 3.31
C LEU A 259 -49.19 35.27 4.10
N LEU A 260 -49.52 35.00 5.36
CA LEU A 260 -50.18 35.95 6.25
C LEU A 260 -49.32 37.20 6.48
N MET A 261 -48.01 37.03 6.71
CA MET A 261 -47.08 38.14 6.87
C MET A 261 -47.00 39.02 5.61
N ILE A 262 -46.98 38.39 4.43
CA ILE A 262 -47.00 39.11 3.15
C ILE A 262 -48.32 39.89 2.97
N LEU A 263 -49.46 39.28 3.28
CA LEU A 263 -50.76 39.95 3.21
C LEU A 263 -50.85 41.13 4.18
N ILE A 264 -50.36 40.97 5.41
CA ILE A 264 -50.30 42.07 6.39
C ILE A 264 -49.40 43.20 5.88
N ALA A 265 -48.25 42.88 5.29
CA ALA A 265 -47.35 43.87 4.71
C ALA A 265 -47.99 44.59 3.51
N ALA A 266 -48.71 43.86 2.64
CA ALA A 266 -49.42 44.40 1.49
C ALA A 266 -50.66 45.24 1.86
N CYS A 267 -51.29 44.94 3.00
CA CYS A 267 -52.43 45.68 3.52
C CYS A 267 -52.05 46.86 4.43
N ARG A 268 -50.75 47.11 4.69
CA ARG A 268 -50.34 48.34 5.38
C ARG A 268 -50.58 49.53 4.45
N PRO A 269 -51.36 50.55 4.88
CA PRO A 269 -51.63 51.71 4.04
C PRO A 269 -50.34 52.49 3.77
N HIS A 270 -50.04 52.73 2.49
CA HIS A 270 -48.97 53.61 2.06
C HIS A 270 -49.30 55.05 2.47
N THR A 271 -48.57 55.61 3.43
CA THR A 271 -48.54 57.06 3.65
C THR A 271 -47.48 57.69 2.75
N PRO A 272 -47.84 58.49 1.73
CA PRO A 272 -46.84 59.21 0.93
C PRO A 272 -46.23 60.35 1.74
N ALA A 273 -44.92 60.55 1.60
CA ALA A 273 -44.19 61.63 2.26
C ALA A 273 -44.60 63.02 1.72
N PRO A 274 -44.65 64.07 2.56
CA PRO A 274 -44.97 65.42 2.11
C PRO A 274 -43.78 66.07 1.38
N PHE A 275 -44.09 66.77 0.30
CA PHE A 275 -43.18 67.60 -0.50
C PHE A 275 -42.68 68.81 0.32
N LEU A 276 -41.39 69.14 0.19
CA LEU A 276 -40.78 70.39 0.65
C LEU A 276 -40.47 71.27 -0.57
N ASP A 277 -40.98 72.50 -0.53
CA ASP A 277 -40.85 73.56 -1.53
C ASP A 277 -39.40 74.04 -1.70
N GLY A 278 -39.07 74.47 -2.92
CA GLY A 278 -37.72 74.82 -3.35
C GLY A 278 -37.22 76.21 -2.94
N SER A 279 -35.92 76.41 -3.13
CA SER A 279 -35.31 77.72 -3.38
C SER A 279 -34.24 77.59 -4.46
N LEU A 280 -34.34 78.49 -5.45
CA LEU A 280 -33.48 78.63 -6.61
C LEU A 280 -32.07 79.11 -6.22
N ASP A 281 -31.08 78.65 -6.97
CA ASP A 281 -30.13 79.55 -7.64
C ASP A 281 -29.58 78.89 -8.93
N LYS A 282 -29.50 79.72 -9.98
CA LYS A 282 -28.91 79.50 -11.33
C LYS A 282 -27.70 80.47 -11.42
N PRO A 283 -26.88 80.56 -12.50
CA PRO A 283 -26.76 79.77 -13.74
C PRO A 283 -25.29 79.52 -14.22
N GLY A 284 -25.13 78.89 -15.39
CA GLY A 284 -23.95 78.99 -16.27
C GLY A 284 -23.58 77.66 -16.94
N ALA A 285 -23.98 77.38 -18.20
CA ALA A 285 -23.49 77.86 -19.50
C ALA A 285 -22.44 76.91 -20.14
N ASN A 286 -22.63 76.67 -21.45
CA ASN A 286 -21.70 76.12 -22.46
C ASN A 286 -21.52 74.59 -22.49
N SER A 287 -22.04 73.84 -23.47
CA SER A 287 -21.77 73.75 -24.93
C SER A 287 -20.68 72.73 -25.31
N SER A 288 -21.14 71.56 -25.79
CA SER A 288 -20.62 70.75 -26.92
C SER A 288 -19.21 70.07 -26.81
N PRO A 289 -18.76 69.25 -27.79
CA PRO A 289 -19.17 67.84 -27.95
C PRO A 289 -17.97 66.88 -28.26
N PHE A 290 -18.26 65.58 -28.46
CA PHE A 290 -17.44 64.54 -29.16
C PHE A 290 -15.96 64.32 -28.79
N ALA A 291 -15.60 63.09 -28.42
CA ALA A 291 -14.48 62.37 -29.07
C ALA A 291 -14.42 60.88 -28.66
N TYR A 292 -14.20 60.05 -29.66
CA TYR A 292 -13.77 58.66 -29.62
C TYR A 292 -12.36 58.54 -29.02
N GLU A 293 -12.03 57.44 -28.32
CA GLU A 293 -10.96 56.51 -28.76
C GLU A 293 -10.72 55.32 -27.81
N HIS A 294 -10.76 54.14 -28.42
CA HIS A 294 -9.79 53.04 -28.37
C HIS A 294 -9.14 52.55 -27.05
N LYS A 295 -9.39 51.24 -26.83
CA LYS A 295 -8.39 50.14 -26.78
C LYS A 295 -7.54 50.00 -25.50
N ASN A 296 -7.73 48.90 -24.78
CA ASN A 296 -6.71 47.85 -24.75
C ASN A 296 -7.20 46.55 -24.11
N ILE A 297 -6.91 45.46 -24.81
CA ILE A 297 -6.94 44.08 -24.35
C ILE A 297 -5.56 43.82 -23.74
N GLY A 298 -5.54 43.41 -22.47
CA GLY A 298 -4.36 42.90 -21.78
C GLY A 298 -4.56 41.42 -21.51
N VAL A 299 -3.57 40.64 -21.95
CA VAL A 299 -3.39 39.19 -21.83
C VAL A 299 -3.49 38.72 -20.38
#